data_AF-A0A257G6W5-F1
#
_entry.id   AF-A0A257G6W5-F1
#
_cell.length_a   1.000
_cell.length_b   1.000
_cell.length_c   1.000
_cell.angle_alpha   90.00
_cell.angle_beta   90.00
_cell.angle_gamma   90.00
#
_symmetry.space_group_name_H-M   'P 1'
#
loop_
_entity.id
_entity.type
_entity.pdbx_description
1 polymer ?
#
loop_
_entity_poly.entity_id
_entity_poly.type
_entity_poly.pdbx_seq_one_letter_code
_entity_poly.pdbx_strand_id
1 'polypeptide(L)'
;MSIERIQISDFRAFPALAPADIVLDGCNMLAYGENGSGKSSIYRALRGLFSSSAQDIMPLHNVFTDPPQPSVRVTLTDKTEYHWSAAGHPTADIQDVARKSAFLSHTRLIEMNTGATPNDKPELFHVAVAHLIADFEATVTGGAKRNVGELWQAVTNAFSRTEQYAGGSGQRRPKNFVAVLQTALDEFNDGMGQAITALEGQAKPLLRRLVDVLTQDALELVGFTFYGVNYDAERKTLRNVTLTANVNFRDHTPPAHQSFLNEGRQSALAIAIYLAGRMACVPTTDDALRLLVFDDLLISLDHSHRRPVLEVIATEFKDWQIILLTHDRFWFEMAREQLLGKPWKCVEIYESVDGDGLLRPSVWNSSENLVDETLKQAKRFLDENPPQPAAAANYARTACELALRRYCRNHNILFAYADDPQKIKLDDLLKKAAAHAAPDAGRKAAIGGLNQHKKLILNPLSHNPTQPIVKADVQAAITAVKALVTACSTKKKSVTAVFSSSRFPLRQR
;
A
#
# COMPACT_ATOMS: atom_id res chain seq x y z
N MET A 1 -17.53 8.10 -1.19
CA MET A 1 -16.88 8.46 -2.48
C MET A 1 -15.56 7.69 -2.61
N SER A 2 -15.18 7.22 -3.81
CA SER A 2 -13.91 6.48 -4.02
C SER A 2 -13.27 6.81 -5.37
N ILE A 3 -11.97 6.52 -5.51
CA ILE A 3 -11.21 6.63 -6.77
C ILE A 3 -11.66 5.55 -7.74
N GLU A 4 -12.11 5.98 -8.91
CA GLU A 4 -12.44 5.13 -10.05
C GLU A 4 -11.23 4.87 -10.94
N ARG A 5 -10.39 5.89 -11.18
CA ARG A 5 -9.26 5.81 -12.12
C ARG A 5 -8.09 6.70 -11.72
N ILE A 6 -6.87 6.23 -11.96
CA ILE A 6 -5.62 6.99 -11.77
C ILE A 6 -4.88 7.00 -13.10
N GLN A 7 -4.51 8.18 -13.58
CA GLN A 7 -3.75 8.38 -14.81
C GLN A 7 -2.49 9.17 -14.52
N ILE A 8 -1.33 8.68 -14.96
CA ILE A 8 -0.03 9.30 -14.70
C ILE A 8 0.74 9.35 -16.01
N SER A 9 1.14 10.53 -16.43
CA SER A 9 1.89 10.77 -17.66
C SER A 9 3.02 11.75 -17.40
N ASP A 10 4.18 11.49 -17.99
CA ASP A 10 5.39 12.29 -17.81
C ASP A 10 5.66 12.64 -16.34
N PHE A 11 5.74 11.62 -15.50
CA PHE A 11 5.95 11.78 -14.07
C PHE A 11 6.90 10.71 -13.56
N ARG A 12 8.10 11.14 -13.17
CA ARG A 12 9.17 10.31 -12.63
C ARG A 12 9.44 9.10 -13.52
N ALA A 13 9.03 7.90 -13.09
CA ALA A 13 9.27 6.67 -13.86
C ALA A 13 8.38 6.54 -15.11
N PHE A 14 7.24 7.24 -15.18
CA PHE A 14 6.27 7.11 -16.28
C PHE A 14 6.51 8.19 -17.34
N PRO A 15 7.01 7.87 -18.55
CA PRO A 15 7.19 8.87 -19.62
C PRO A 15 5.86 9.22 -20.30
N ALA A 16 5.80 10.33 -21.05
CA ALA A 16 4.59 10.71 -21.79
C ALA A 16 4.11 9.66 -22.80
N LEU A 17 5.05 8.92 -23.41
CA LEU A 17 4.76 7.92 -24.44
C LEU A 17 4.20 6.61 -23.87
N ALA A 18 4.36 6.37 -22.56
CA ALA A 18 3.84 5.19 -21.87
C ALA A 18 3.21 5.62 -20.53
N PRO A 19 2.05 6.30 -20.58
CA PRO A 19 1.36 6.73 -19.37
C PRO A 19 0.80 5.53 -18.61
N ALA A 20 0.77 5.64 -17.29
CA ALA A 20 0.04 4.71 -16.45
C ALA A 20 -1.46 5.02 -16.52
N ASP A 21 -2.27 3.98 -16.62
CA ASP A 21 -3.72 4.07 -16.60
C ASP A 21 -4.31 2.93 -15.79
N ILE A 22 -4.75 3.25 -14.57
CA ILE A 22 -5.13 2.29 -13.54
C ILE A 22 -6.60 2.46 -13.23
N VAL A 23 -7.41 1.45 -13.56
CA VAL A 23 -8.85 1.46 -13.35
C VAL A 23 -9.20 0.69 -12.08
N LEU A 24 -9.62 1.41 -11.04
CA LEU A 24 -9.97 0.88 -9.73
C LEU A 24 -11.46 0.59 -9.57
N ASP A 25 -12.35 1.29 -10.26
CA ASP A 25 -13.82 1.18 -10.11
C ASP A 25 -14.28 1.27 -8.65
N GLY A 26 -13.63 2.14 -7.86
CA GLY A 26 -13.93 2.33 -6.44
C GLY A 26 -13.39 1.23 -5.51
N CYS A 27 -12.70 0.23 -6.04
CA CYS A 27 -12.05 -0.82 -5.24
C CYS A 27 -10.72 -0.34 -4.62
N ASN A 28 -10.30 -1.03 -3.57
CA ASN A 28 -8.94 -0.95 -3.05
C ASN A 28 -7.92 -1.48 -4.08
N MET A 29 -6.66 -1.08 -3.97
CA MET A 29 -5.58 -1.56 -4.83
C MET A 29 -4.53 -2.31 -4.03
N LEU A 30 -4.14 -3.49 -4.50
CA LEU A 30 -2.92 -4.19 -4.09
C LEU A 30 -1.99 -4.26 -5.30
N ALA A 31 -0.87 -3.54 -5.27
CA ALA A 31 0.08 -3.49 -6.35
C ALA A 31 1.40 -4.17 -5.99
N TYR A 32 1.86 -5.06 -6.86
CA TYR A 32 3.20 -5.63 -6.84
C TYR A 32 4.07 -5.02 -7.93
N GLY A 33 5.38 -4.95 -7.71
CA GLY A 33 6.35 -4.61 -8.74
C GLY A 33 7.76 -4.70 -8.22
N GLU A 34 8.73 -4.99 -9.08
CA GLU A 34 10.14 -5.10 -8.70
C GLU A 34 10.74 -3.73 -8.33
N ASN A 35 11.93 -3.73 -7.72
CA ASN A 35 12.64 -2.48 -7.46
C ASN A 35 12.99 -1.80 -8.79
N GLY A 36 12.68 -0.51 -8.90
CA GLY A 36 12.83 0.25 -10.15
C GLY A 36 11.54 0.39 -10.96
N SER A 37 10.56 -0.53 -10.81
CA SER A 37 9.42 -0.62 -11.73
C SER A 37 8.42 0.54 -11.73
N GLY A 38 8.59 1.54 -10.86
CA GLY A 38 7.76 2.75 -10.84
C GLY A 38 6.67 2.79 -9.76
N LYS A 39 6.59 1.80 -8.86
CA LYS A 39 5.64 1.80 -7.72
C LYS A 39 5.67 3.10 -6.90
N SER A 40 6.84 3.50 -6.43
CA SER A 40 6.99 4.72 -5.64
C SER A 40 6.68 6.00 -6.44
N SER A 41 6.65 5.94 -7.78
CA SER A 41 6.15 7.04 -8.61
C SER A 41 4.63 7.17 -8.48
N ILE A 42 3.88 6.06 -8.40
CA ILE A 42 2.43 6.09 -8.10
C ILE A 42 2.19 6.70 -6.71
N TYR A 43 2.92 6.23 -5.69
CA TYR A 43 2.84 6.80 -4.34
C TYR A 43 3.09 8.31 -4.34
N ARG A 44 4.15 8.77 -5.00
CA ARG A 44 4.50 10.20 -5.07
C ARG A 44 3.51 11.02 -5.91
N ALA A 45 2.95 10.45 -6.97
CA ALA A 45 1.93 11.11 -7.78
C ALA A 45 0.68 11.40 -6.94
N LEU A 46 0.16 10.39 -6.23
CA LEU A 46 -0.99 10.55 -5.35
C LEU A 46 -0.70 11.46 -4.16
N ARG A 47 0.48 11.30 -3.53
CA ARG A 47 0.90 12.17 -2.41
C ARG A 47 1.02 13.62 -2.82
N GLY A 48 1.53 13.88 -4.03
CA GLY A 48 1.61 15.21 -4.60
C GLY A 48 0.24 15.79 -4.86
N LEU A 49 -0.60 15.09 -5.64
CA LEU A 49 -1.97 15.52 -6.00
C LEU A 49 -2.84 15.83 -4.78
N PHE A 50 -2.79 14.97 -3.76
CA PHE A 50 -3.58 15.12 -2.52
C PHE A 50 -2.81 15.86 -1.41
N SER A 51 -1.95 16.81 -1.78
CA SER A 51 -1.23 17.66 -0.84
C SER A 51 -2.05 18.89 -0.45
N SER A 52 -2.15 19.19 0.85
CA SER A 52 -2.83 20.40 1.35
C SER A 52 -2.14 21.72 0.94
N SER A 53 -0.88 21.66 0.50
CA SER A 53 -0.14 22.79 -0.06
C SER A 53 0.16 22.59 -1.54
N ALA A 54 0.11 23.66 -2.32
CA ALA A 54 0.39 23.63 -3.75
C ALA A 54 1.79 23.06 -4.02
N GLN A 55 1.85 22.07 -4.91
CA GLN A 55 3.09 21.41 -5.32
C GLN A 55 3.44 21.78 -6.77
N ASP A 56 4.71 22.06 -7.03
CA ASP A 56 5.23 22.20 -8.39
C ASP A 56 5.51 20.81 -8.99
N ILE A 57 4.86 20.50 -10.11
CA ILE A 57 5.02 19.21 -10.80
C ILE A 57 6.22 19.21 -11.76
N MET A 58 6.66 20.38 -12.23
CA MET A 58 7.68 20.48 -13.29
C MET A 58 8.99 19.77 -12.93
N PRO A 59 9.54 19.88 -11.70
CA PRO A 59 10.74 19.13 -11.31
C PRO A 59 10.55 17.61 -11.21
N LEU A 60 9.31 17.14 -11.27
CA LEU A 60 8.95 15.73 -11.11
C LEU A 60 8.63 15.04 -12.44
N HIS A 61 8.77 15.74 -13.56
CA HIS A 61 8.60 15.14 -14.89
C HIS A 61 9.57 13.96 -15.12
N ASN A 62 9.25 13.11 -16.09
CA ASN A 62 10.16 12.09 -16.54
C ASN A 62 11.27 12.75 -17.37
N VAL A 63 12.51 12.67 -16.90
CA VAL A 63 13.67 13.36 -17.51
C VAL A 63 13.98 12.99 -18.96
N PHE A 64 13.32 11.95 -19.50
CA PHE A 64 13.46 11.51 -20.90
C PHE A 64 12.31 11.98 -21.79
N THR A 65 11.32 12.71 -21.25
CA THR A 65 10.23 13.33 -22.01
C THR A 65 10.61 14.77 -22.36
N ASP A 66 10.65 15.08 -23.67
CA ASP A 66 10.94 16.41 -24.20
C ASP A 66 9.93 16.78 -25.30
N PRO A 67 9.22 17.93 -25.20
CA PRO A 67 9.20 18.85 -24.07
C PRO A 67 8.48 18.26 -22.84
N PRO A 68 8.83 18.68 -21.62
CA PRO A 68 8.16 18.23 -20.39
C PRO A 68 6.69 18.65 -20.39
N GLN A 69 5.80 17.69 -20.16
CA GLN A 69 4.36 17.79 -20.03
C GLN A 69 3.81 16.92 -18.87
N PRO A 70 4.28 17.12 -17.63
CA PRO A 70 3.89 16.30 -16.49
C PRO A 70 2.40 16.42 -16.17
N SER A 71 1.77 15.28 -15.90
CA SER A 71 0.33 15.18 -15.68
C SER A 71 -0.03 14.02 -14.76
N VAL A 72 -0.70 14.31 -13.65
CA VAL A 72 -1.30 13.33 -12.73
C VAL A 72 -2.78 13.65 -12.61
N ARG A 73 -3.62 12.67 -12.91
CA ARG A 73 -5.08 12.82 -12.89
C ARG A 73 -5.73 11.68 -12.11
N VAL A 74 -6.70 12.02 -11.27
CA VAL A 74 -7.53 11.07 -10.54
C VAL A 74 -8.99 11.38 -10.81
N THR A 75 -9.74 10.35 -11.20
CA THR A 75 -11.20 10.42 -11.39
C THR A 75 -11.86 9.64 -10.28
N LEU A 76 -12.83 10.25 -9.62
CA LEU A 76 -13.66 9.64 -8.58
C LEU A 76 -14.92 9.00 -9.18
N THR A 77 -15.58 8.14 -8.41
CA THR A 77 -16.80 7.40 -8.84
C THR A 77 -17.98 8.30 -9.16
N ASP A 78 -18.03 9.52 -8.60
CA ASP A 78 -19.03 10.55 -8.89
C ASP A 78 -18.68 11.39 -10.12
N LYS A 79 -17.60 11.03 -10.83
CA LYS A 79 -17.03 11.73 -11.98
C LYS A 79 -16.30 13.04 -11.67
N THR A 80 -16.10 13.37 -10.40
CA THR A 80 -15.19 14.45 -10.00
C THR A 80 -13.77 14.11 -10.46
N GLU A 81 -13.09 15.08 -11.09
CA GLU A 81 -11.73 14.91 -11.61
C GLU A 81 -10.78 15.90 -10.93
N TYR A 82 -9.68 15.37 -10.40
CA TYR A 82 -8.57 16.17 -9.90
C TYR A 82 -7.38 16.04 -10.84
N HIS A 83 -6.84 17.17 -11.29
CA HIS A 83 -5.74 17.22 -12.24
C HIS A 83 -4.61 18.10 -11.72
N TRP A 84 -3.42 17.53 -11.61
CA TRP A 84 -2.17 18.22 -11.30
C TRP A 84 -1.27 18.19 -12.53
N SER A 85 -0.91 19.37 -13.02
CA SER A 85 -0.08 19.52 -14.22
C SER A 85 0.72 20.82 -14.16
N ALA A 86 1.48 21.11 -15.21
CA ALA A 86 2.20 22.38 -15.35
C ALA A 86 1.27 23.61 -15.28
N ALA A 87 -0.04 23.45 -15.54
CA ALA A 87 -1.02 24.54 -15.41
C ALA A 87 -1.33 24.89 -13.95
N GLY A 88 -1.12 23.98 -13.00
CA GLY A 88 -1.37 24.22 -11.59
C GLY A 88 -1.66 22.96 -10.78
N HIS A 89 -1.74 23.16 -9.46
CA HIS A 89 -2.13 22.15 -8.47
C HIS A 89 -3.57 22.41 -8.00
N PRO A 90 -4.43 21.38 -7.86
CA PRO A 90 -5.85 21.55 -7.55
C PRO A 90 -6.12 21.80 -6.06
N THR A 91 -5.25 22.55 -5.37
CA THR A 91 -5.25 22.69 -3.90
C THR A 91 -6.58 23.15 -3.33
N ALA A 92 -7.27 24.06 -4.04
CA ALA A 92 -8.55 24.61 -3.60
C ALA A 92 -9.66 23.54 -3.52
N ASP A 93 -9.64 22.58 -4.44
CA ASP A 93 -10.70 21.58 -4.62
C ASP A 93 -10.45 20.30 -3.81
N ILE A 94 -9.20 20.08 -3.38
CA ILE A 94 -8.77 18.85 -2.71
C ILE A 94 -8.48 19.01 -1.23
N GLN A 95 -8.68 20.18 -0.62
CA GLN A 95 -8.34 20.41 0.80
C GLN A 95 -8.95 19.37 1.74
N ASP A 96 -10.23 19.06 1.57
CA ASP A 96 -10.93 18.08 2.40
C ASP A 96 -10.36 16.66 2.19
N VAL A 97 -10.18 16.25 0.93
CA VAL A 97 -9.61 14.94 0.58
C VAL A 97 -8.17 14.82 1.06
N ALA A 98 -7.36 15.87 0.94
CA ALA A 98 -5.98 15.90 1.41
C ALA A 98 -5.91 15.69 2.92
N ARG A 99 -6.76 16.37 3.69
CA ARG A 99 -6.87 16.19 5.15
C ARG A 99 -7.39 14.82 5.54
N LYS A 100 -8.09 14.11 4.64
CA LYS A 100 -8.60 12.74 4.84
C LYS A 100 -7.73 11.67 4.16
N SER A 101 -6.60 12.06 3.57
CA SER A 101 -5.65 11.15 2.92
C SER A 101 -4.44 10.93 3.81
N ALA A 102 -3.95 9.69 3.86
CA ALA A 102 -2.72 9.35 4.58
C ALA A 102 -1.77 8.58 3.68
N PHE A 103 -0.49 8.91 3.80
CA PHE A 103 0.59 8.38 2.98
C PHE A 103 1.68 7.90 3.91
N LEU A 104 1.84 6.57 3.98
CA LEU A 104 2.80 5.93 4.86
C LEU A 104 3.80 5.12 4.05
N SER A 105 5.07 5.48 4.18
CA SER A 105 6.19 4.76 3.59
C SER A 105 7.15 4.28 4.67
N HIS A 106 8.05 3.36 4.32
CA HIS A 106 9.10 2.91 5.23
C HIS A 106 9.92 4.07 5.83
N THR A 107 10.24 5.11 5.03
CA THR A 107 10.97 6.29 5.52
C THR A 107 10.24 7.01 6.66
N ARG A 108 8.91 7.09 6.59
CA ARG A 108 8.10 7.72 7.63
C ARG A 108 8.09 6.89 8.92
N LEU A 109 8.08 5.56 8.80
CA LEU A 109 8.20 4.68 9.96
C LEU A 109 9.57 4.81 10.64
N ILE A 110 10.65 4.91 9.87
CA ILE A 110 12.00 5.18 10.41
C ILE A 110 12.00 6.50 11.17
N GLU A 111 11.46 7.57 10.58
CA GLU A 111 11.41 8.89 11.22
C GLU A 111 10.67 8.86 12.57
N MET A 112 9.59 8.09 12.68
CA MET A 112 8.84 7.93 13.93
C MET A 112 9.55 7.06 14.98
N ASN A 113 10.52 6.24 14.57
CA ASN A 113 11.24 5.31 15.44
C ASN A 113 12.68 5.73 15.77
N THR A 114 13.19 6.80 15.16
CA THR A 114 14.59 7.21 15.30
C THR A 114 14.70 8.46 16.18
N GLY A 115 15.52 8.38 17.23
CA GLY A 115 15.91 9.53 18.05
C GLY A 115 17.10 10.30 17.47
N ALA A 116 17.47 11.41 18.11
CA ALA A 116 18.66 12.18 17.73
C ALA A 116 19.95 11.34 17.78
N THR A 117 20.01 10.43 18.75
CA THR A 117 20.99 9.35 18.83
C THR A 117 20.28 8.00 19.02
N PRO A 118 20.98 6.86 18.85
CA PRO A 118 20.39 5.55 19.10
C PRO A 118 19.79 5.37 20.50
N ASN A 119 20.23 6.16 21.49
CA ASN A 119 19.79 6.08 22.89
C ASN A 119 18.77 7.13 23.29
N ASP A 120 18.42 8.08 22.41
CA ASP A 120 17.42 9.10 22.70
C ASP A 120 16.04 8.65 22.27
N LYS A 121 15.00 8.90 23.06
CA LYS A 121 13.63 8.60 22.64
C LYS A 121 13.32 9.27 21.29
N PRO A 122 12.53 8.64 20.41
CA PRO A 122 12.08 9.27 19.18
C PRO A 122 11.25 10.51 19.53
N GLU A 123 11.62 11.64 18.93
CA GLU A 123 10.92 12.91 19.07
C GLU A 123 9.82 12.95 18.01
N LEU A 124 8.56 12.99 18.44
CA LEU A 124 7.39 12.89 17.58
C LEU A 124 6.73 14.24 17.30
N PHE A 125 7.14 15.34 17.95
CA PHE A 125 6.42 16.61 17.93
C PHE A 125 6.30 17.16 16.51
N HIS A 126 7.41 17.23 15.77
CA HIS A 126 7.39 17.75 14.41
C HIS A 126 6.53 16.90 13.47
N VAL A 127 6.60 15.57 13.61
CA VAL A 127 5.74 14.65 12.84
C VAL A 127 4.27 14.80 13.25
N ALA A 128 4.00 15.01 14.55
CA ALA A 128 2.67 15.20 15.11
C ALA A 128 1.96 16.40 14.49
N VAL A 129 2.58 17.58 14.55
CA VAL A 129 1.97 18.84 14.07
C VAL A 129 1.98 18.99 12.55
N ALA A 130 2.76 18.18 11.83
CA ALA A 130 2.85 18.25 10.37
C ALA A 130 2.06 17.15 9.64
N HIS A 131 1.97 15.94 10.20
CA HIS A 131 1.55 14.76 9.44
C HIS A 131 0.69 13.75 10.21
N LEU A 132 0.85 13.64 11.53
CA LEU A 132 0.22 12.59 12.32
C LEU A 132 -1.13 13.03 12.91
N ILE A 133 -1.18 14.20 13.55
CA ILE A 133 -2.40 14.77 14.15
C ILE A 133 -2.66 16.22 13.73
N ALA A 134 -1.98 16.71 12.70
CA ALA A 134 -2.13 18.08 12.19
C ALA A 134 -3.58 18.44 11.84
N ASP A 135 -4.34 17.47 11.31
CA ASP A 135 -5.72 17.64 10.86
C ASP A 135 -6.76 17.48 11.98
N PHE A 136 -6.34 17.17 13.22
CA PHE A 136 -7.25 16.97 14.33
C PHE A 136 -7.98 18.28 14.68
N GLU A 137 -9.31 18.25 14.64
CA GLU A 137 -10.17 19.38 15.02
C GLU A 137 -10.27 19.49 16.54
N ALA A 138 -9.49 20.39 17.13
CA ALA A 138 -9.60 20.74 18.55
C ALA A 138 -10.67 21.82 18.78
N THR A 139 -11.33 21.75 19.94
CA THR A 139 -12.25 22.81 20.38
C THR A 139 -11.44 23.82 21.19
N VAL A 140 -11.30 25.04 20.69
CA VAL A 140 -10.59 26.11 21.40
C VAL A 140 -11.55 26.97 22.24
N THR A 141 -10.98 27.83 23.09
CA THR A 141 -11.72 28.78 23.93
C THR A 141 -12.79 29.53 23.13
N GLY A 142 -14.04 29.50 23.60
CA GLY A 142 -15.19 30.07 22.90
C GLY A 142 -15.94 29.08 21.98
N GLY A 143 -15.54 27.81 21.94
CA GLY A 143 -16.25 26.73 21.24
C GLY A 143 -15.96 26.65 19.73
N ALA A 144 -15.04 27.47 19.23
CA ALA A 144 -14.60 27.39 17.84
C ALA A 144 -13.76 26.13 17.62
N LYS A 145 -13.86 25.54 16.42
CA LYS A 145 -13.02 24.43 16.00
C LYS A 145 -11.82 24.93 15.22
N ARG A 146 -10.63 24.45 15.56
CA ARG A 146 -9.37 24.74 14.85
C ARG A 146 -8.51 23.50 14.77
N ASN A 147 -7.76 23.35 13.68
CA ASN A 147 -6.91 22.18 13.50
C ASN A 147 -5.58 22.37 14.24
N VAL A 148 -5.00 21.30 14.79
CA VAL A 148 -3.71 21.35 15.51
C VAL A 148 -2.60 21.98 14.66
N GLY A 149 -2.54 21.69 13.36
CA GLY A 149 -1.58 22.29 12.44
C GLY A 149 -1.76 23.82 12.31
N GLU A 150 -3.01 24.30 12.28
CA GLU A 150 -3.32 25.74 12.23
C GLU A 150 -2.98 26.45 13.55
N LEU A 151 -3.19 25.78 14.69
CA LEU A 151 -2.78 26.27 16.00
C LEU A 151 -1.25 26.40 16.08
N TRP A 152 -0.52 25.40 15.60
CA TRP A 152 0.95 25.46 15.55
C TRP A 152 1.45 26.55 14.59
N GLN A 153 0.79 26.73 13.45
CA GLN A 153 1.11 27.80 12.52
C GLN A 153 0.87 29.18 13.17
N ALA A 154 -0.19 29.34 13.97
CA ALA A 154 -0.45 30.56 14.71
C ALA A 154 0.66 30.85 15.74
N VAL A 155 1.17 29.84 16.45
CA VAL A 155 2.34 29.98 17.34
C VAL A 155 3.57 30.43 16.55
N THR A 156 3.85 29.78 15.41
CA THR A 156 5.01 30.09 14.56
C THR A 156 4.94 31.51 13.99
N ASN A 157 3.75 31.95 13.56
CA ASN A 157 3.50 33.30 13.07
C ASN A 157 3.63 34.33 14.19
N ALA A 158 3.07 34.05 15.37
CA ALA A 158 3.20 34.93 16.53
C ALA A 158 4.67 35.08 16.97
N PHE A 159 5.44 33.99 16.96
CA PHE A 159 6.85 33.96 17.35
C PHE A 159 7.77 34.70 16.36
N SER A 160 7.48 34.61 15.06
CA SER A 160 8.23 35.29 13.99
C SER A 160 7.79 36.73 13.73
N ARG A 161 6.71 37.19 14.36
CA ARG A 161 6.12 38.52 14.15
C ARG A 161 7.09 39.66 14.50
N THR A 162 7.30 40.54 13.51
CA THR A 162 8.04 41.80 13.65
C THR A 162 7.23 42.97 13.09
N GLU A 163 7.57 44.19 13.50
CA GLU A 163 7.02 45.45 13.00
C GLU A 163 8.15 46.41 12.61
N GLN A 164 7.90 47.31 11.64
CA GLN A 164 8.86 48.34 11.27
C GLN A 164 9.02 49.36 12.39
N TYR A 165 10.26 49.81 12.59
CA TYR A 165 10.57 50.88 13.52
C TYR A 165 10.01 52.22 13.01
N ALA A 166 9.24 52.92 13.85
CA ALA A 166 8.76 54.27 13.53
C ALA A 166 9.97 55.23 13.47
N GLY A 167 10.41 55.56 12.26
CA GLY A 167 11.50 56.52 11.99
C GLY A 167 12.88 55.92 11.69
N GLY A 168 13.02 54.64 11.33
CA GLY A 168 14.33 54.05 10.99
C GLY A 168 14.27 52.77 10.15
N SER A 169 15.41 52.39 9.56
CA SER A 169 15.57 51.14 8.81
C SER A 169 15.86 49.95 9.74
N GLY A 170 14.83 49.42 10.39
CA GLY A 170 14.95 48.23 11.24
C GLY A 170 13.60 47.58 11.56
N GLN A 171 13.61 46.27 11.80
CA GLN A 171 12.46 45.51 12.31
C GLN A 171 12.62 45.24 13.81
N ARG A 172 11.53 45.30 14.58
CA ARG A 172 11.49 44.96 16.01
C ARG A 172 10.31 44.06 16.35
N ARG A 173 10.32 43.42 17.52
CA ARG A 173 9.11 42.74 18.03
C ARG A 173 8.07 43.76 18.54
N PRO A 174 6.77 43.58 18.24
CA PRO A 174 5.71 44.46 18.75
C PRO A 174 5.62 44.47 20.27
N LYS A 175 5.07 45.54 20.87
CA LYS A 175 4.88 45.65 22.32
C LYS A 175 3.99 44.54 22.90
N ASN A 176 2.98 44.11 22.15
CA ASN A 176 2.06 43.04 22.54
C ASN A 176 2.55 41.63 22.14
N PHE A 177 3.80 41.49 21.70
CA PHE A 177 4.36 40.22 21.24
C PHE A 177 4.14 39.08 22.25
N VAL A 178 4.51 39.28 23.51
CA VAL A 178 4.43 38.23 24.54
C VAL A 178 2.98 37.83 24.79
N ALA A 179 2.06 38.79 24.88
CA ALA A 179 0.65 38.51 25.09
C ALA A 179 0.04 37.71 23.92
N VAL A 180 0.32 38.12 22.68
CA VAL A 180 -0.16 37.42 21.48
C VAL A 180 0.42 36.01 21.38
N LEU A 181 1.72 35.85 21.66
CA LEU A 181 2.38 34.55 21.66
C LEU A 181 1.81 33.64 22.76
N GLN A 182 1.57 34.18 23.96
CA GLN A 182 1.01 33.40 25.07
C GLN A 182 -0.38 32.88 24.74
N THR A 183 -1.26 33.72 24.18
CA THR A 183 -2.60 33.26 23.73
C THR A 183 -2.49 32.15 22.69
N ALA A 184 -1.60 32.27 21.70
CA ALA A 184 -1.39 31.23 20.70
C ALA A 184 -0.84 29.93 21.31
N LEU A 185 0.06 30.03 22.29
CA LEU A 185 0.60 28.87 23.02
C LEU A 185 -0.47 28.17 23.86
N ASP A 186 -1.32 28.92 24.56
CA ASP A 186 -2.40 28.36 25.39
C ASP A 186 -3.41 27.60 24.53
N GLU A 187 -3.86 28.20 23.42
CA GLU A 187 -4.76 27.53 22.46
C GLU A 187 -4.12 26.28 21.83
N PHE A 188 -2.84 26.36 21.45
CA PHE A 188 -2.12 25.21 20.90
C PHE A 188 -1.96 24.08 21.92
N ASN A 189 -1.55 24.40 23.15
CA ASN A 189 -1.32 23.39 24.19
C ASN A 189 -2.62 22.66 24.56
N ASP A 190 -3.73 23.38 24.67
CA ASP A 190 -5.05 22.77 24.92
C ASP A 190 -5.48 21.88 23.76
N GLY A 191 -5.41 22.39 22.52
CA GLY A 191 -5.79 21.61 21.34
C GLY A 191 -4.89 20.38 21.11
N MET A 192 -3.59 20.51 21.35
CA MET A 192 -2.65 19.39 21.29
C MET A 192 -2.94 18.35 22.39
N GLY A 193 -3.32 18.78 23.60
CA GLY A 193 -3.75 17.88 24.67
C GLY A 193 -4.99 17.06 24.31
N GLN A 194 -6.00 17.69 23.69
CA GLN A 194 -7.18 17.00 23.17
C GLN A 194 -6.80 15.97 22.09
N ALA A 195 -5.92 16.36 21.15
CA ALA A 195 -5.45 15.48 20.09
C ALA A 195 -4.65 14.27 20.61
N ILE A 196 -3.76 14.47 21.59
CA ILE A 196 -3.00 13.40 22.24
C ILE A 196 -3.94 12.43 22.97
N THR A 197 -4.96 12.95 23.67
CA THR A 197 -5.95 12.12 24.36
C THR A 197 -6.70 11.21 23.39
N ALA A 198 -7.13 11.75 22.24
CA ALA A 198 -7.78 10.98 21.19
C ALA A 198 -6.82 9.96 20.54
N LEU A 199 -5.58 10.37 20.27
CA LEU A 199 -4.53 9.50 19.73
C LEU A 199 -4.26 8.32 20.66
N GLU A 200 -4.13 8.53 21.97
CA GLU A 200 -3.91 7.47 22.95
C GLU A 200 -5.06 6.46 22.97
N GLY A 201 -6.30 6.96 22.93
CA GLY A 201 -7.51 6.13 22.93
C GLY A 201 -7.56 5.15 21.75
N GLN A 202 -7.00 5.53 20.60
CA GLN A 202 -6.94 4.69 19.41
C GLN A 202 -5.64 3.86 19.31
N ALA A 203 -4.50 4.43 19.73
CA ALA A 203 -3.18 3.79 19.58
C ALA A 203 -3.02 2.55 20.45
N LYS A 204 -3.53 2.56 21.68
CA LYS A 204 -3.45 1.42 22.61
C LYS A 204 -4.14 0.15 22.06
N PRO A 205 -5.43 0.18 21.65
CA PRO A 205 -6.09 -0.99 21.09
C PRO A 205 -5.50 -1.41 19.74
N LEU A 206 -5.14 -0.46 18.87
CA LEU A 206 -4.47 -0.79 17.61
C LEU A 206 -3.14 -1.52 17.83
N LEU A 207 -2.33 -1.06 18.79
CA LEU A 207 -1.07 -1.73 19.11
C LEU A 207 -1.31 -3.18 19.55
N ARG A 208 -2.28 -3.42 20.44
CA ARG A 208 -2.66 -4.79 20.85
C ARG A 208 -2.94 -5.67 19.65
N ARG A 209 -3.78 -5.20 18.73
CA ARG A 209 -4.15 -5.94 17.52
C ARG A 209 -2.95 -6.27 16.61
N LEU A 210 -1.92 -5.42 16.61
CA LEU A 210 -0.72 -5.63 15.79
C LEU A 210 0.31 -6.57 16.42
N VAL A 211 0.41 -6.62 17.75
CA VAL A 211 1.43 -7.41 18.46
C VAL A 211 0.90 -8.72 19.06
N ASP A 212 -0.39 -8.79 19.40
CA ASP A 212 -1.02 -9.96 20.02
C ASP A 212 -1.42 -11.00 18.95
N VAL A 213 -0.44 -11.63 18.31
CA VAL A 213 -0.69 -12.55 17.19
C VAL A 213 -1.20 -13.92 17.66
N LEU A 214 -0.44 -14.58 18.54
CA LEU A 214 -0.77 -15.93 19.07
C LEU A 214 -1.05 -15.89 20.58
N THR A 215 -0.35 -15.00 21.26
CA THR A 215 -0.45 -14.74 22.70
C THR A 215 -0.31 -13.25 22.91
N GLN A 216 -0.75 -12.78 24.08
CA GLN A 216 -0.54 -11.40 24.47
C GLN A 216 0.97 -11.08 24.48
N ASP A 217 1.38 -10.05 23.74
CA ASP A 217 2.75 -9.55 23.76
C ASP A 217 2.98 -8.68 25.00
N ALA A 218 4.20 -8.71 25.52
CA ALA A 218 4.55 -8.01 26.75
C ALA A 218 4.82 -6.51 26.56
N LEU A 219 4.94 -6.03 25.32
CA LEU A 219 4.97 -4.59 25.04
C LEU A 219 3.64 -3.98 25.46
N GLU A 220 3.63 -2.76 26.00
CA GLU A 220 2.46 -1.94 26.29
C GLU A 220 2.75 -0.48 25.93
N LEU A 221 1.82 0.22 25.29
CA LEU A 221 1.89 1.69 25.15
C LEU A 221 1.26 2.33 26.38
N VAL A 222 2.09 2.97 27.21
CA VAL A 222 1.63 3.66 28.43
C VAL A 222 0.89 4.94 28.06
N GLY A 223 1.45 5.71 27.12
CA GLY A 223 0.90 6.98 26.64
C GLY A 223 1.98 7.86 26.02
N PHE A 224 1.69 9.14 25.84
CA PHE A 224 2.62 10.13 25.33
C PHE A 224 2.93 11.18 26.39
N THR A 225 4.19 11.60 26.43
CA THR A 225 4.61 12.74 27.26
C THR A 225 4.66 13.99 26.41
N PHE A 226 3.80 14.96 26.76
CA PHE A 226 3.80 16.32 26.25
C PHE A 226 3.68 17.29 27.43
N TYR A 227 4.64 18.20 27.58
CA TYR A 227 4.69 19.13 28.73
C TYR A 227 4.06 20.50 28.43
N GLY A 228 3.54 20.71 27.22
CA GLY A 228 3.12 22.03 26.76
C GLY A 228 4.31 22.90 26.34
N VAL A 229 4.20 23.51 25.16
CA VAL A 229 5.19 24.46 24.63
C VAL A 229 5.07 25.77 25.41
N ASN A 230 6.20 26.36 25.78
CA ASN A 230 6.23 27.67 26.43
C ASN A 230 7.33 28.56 25.84
N TYR A 231 7.21 29.86 26.08
CA TYR A 231 8.18 30.86 25.62
C TYR A 231 9.14 31.25 26.74
N ASP A 232 10.44 31.11 26.47
CA ASP A 232 11.51 31.61 27.33
C ASP A 232 11.86 33.05 26.95
N ALA A 233 11.48 33.99 27.81
CA ALA A 233 11.72 35.42 27.57
C ALA A 233 13.21 35.80 27.61
N GLU A 234 14.02 35.12 28.42
CA GLU A 234 15.45 35.42 28.54
C GLU A 234 16.21 34.95 27.31
N ARG A 235 15.97 33.72 26.87
CA ARG A 235 16.63 33.12 25.71
C ARG A 235 15.96 33.47 24.38
N LYS A 236 14.74 34.02 24.43
CA LYS A 236 13.89 34.35 23.27
C LYS A 236 13.59 33.14 22.39
N THR A 237 13.46 31.95 22.99
CA THR A 237 13.21 30.68 22.31
C THR A 237 11.94 30.01 22.82
N LEU A 238 11.39 29.09 22.02
CA LEU A 238 10.36 28.17 22.49
C LEU A 238 11.03 26.99 23.21
N ARG A 239 10.46 26.55 24.34
CA ARG A 239 10.88 25.36 25.10
C ARG A 239 9.77 24.31 25.04
N ASN A 240 10.13 23.06 25.39
CA ASN A 240 9.22 21.91 25.42
C ASN A 240 8.53 21.62 24.08
N VAL A 241 9.22 21.90 22.97
CA VAL A 241 8.82 21.49 21.62
C VAL A 241 9.17 19.99 21.47
N THR A 242 8.54 19.16 22.30
CA THR A 242 8.84 17.73 22.41
C THR A 242 7.58 16.91 22.68
N LEU A 243 7.48 15.75 22.04
CA LEU A 243 6.46 14.73 22.23
C LEU A 243 7.14 13.36 22.15
N THR A 244 6.97 12.53 23.17
CA THR A 244 7.59 11.19 23.19
C THR A 244 6.57 10.11 23.56
N ALA A 245 6.64 8.96 22.91
CA ALA A 245 5.84 7.79 23.28
C ALA A 245 6.55 7.00 24.39
N ASN A 246 5.80 6.63 25.43
CA ASN A 246 6.29 5.80 26.53
C ASN A 246 5.68 4.41 26.46
N VAL A 247 6.54 3.41 26.62
CA VAL A 247 6.14 2.01 26.59
C VAL A 247 6.66 1.29 27.82
N ASN A 248 5.97 0.22 28.18
CA ASN A 248 6.49 -0.80 29.09
C ASN A 248 6.73 -2.07 28.30
N PHE A 249 7.71 -2.86 28.73
CA PHE A 249 7.91 -4.21 28.26
C PHE A 249 8.05 -5.12 29.47
N ARG A 250 7.02 -5.94 29.73
CA ARG A 250 6.86 -6.65 31.01
C ARG A 250 6.90 -5.62 32.16
N ASP A 251 7.73 -5.84 33.17
CA ASP A 251 7.88 -4.98 34.34
C ASP A 251 8.92 -3.87 34.16
N HIS A 252 9.42 -3.65 32.93
CA HIS A 252 10.47 -2.68 32.65
C HIS A 252 9.99 -1.54 31.75
N THR A 253 10.29 -0.30 32.15
CA THR A 253 10.10 0.90 31.33
C THR A 253 11.44 1.29 30.68
N PRO A 254 11.66 0.96 29.39
CA PRO A 254 12.91 1.32 28.73
C PRO A 254 13.07 2.85 28.62
N PRO A 255 14.26 3.40 28.92
CA PRO A 255 14.52 4.83 28.77
C PRO A 255 14.45 5.28 27.31
N ALA A 256 14.81 4.40 26.37
CA ALA A 256 14.68 4.58 24.94
C ALA A 256 14.16 3.27 24.34
N HIS A 257 12.93 3.26 23.83
CA HIS A 257 12.31 2.02 23.38
C HIS A 257 12.90 1.50 22.07
N GLN A 258 13.44 2.37 21.23
CA GLN A 258 14.04 2.01 19.94
C GLN A 258 15.40 1.31 20.06
N SER A 259 16.12 1.45 21.18
CA SER A 259 17.33 0.67 21.44
C SER A 259 17.05 -0.65 22.16
N PHE A 260 15.83 -0.82 22.69
CA PHE A 260 15.43 -1.97 23.51
C PHE A 260 14.52 -2.95 22.77
N LEU A 261 13.51 -2.45 22.06
CA LEU A 261 12.57 -3.27 21.30
C LEU A 261 13.22 -3.81 20.03
N ASN A 262 12.76 -4.96 19.55
CA ASN A 262 13.15 -5.44 18.22
C ASN A 262 12.45 -4.64 17.11
N GLU A 263 12.99 -4.69 15.90
CA GLU A 263 12.50 -3.93 14.73
C GLU A 263 11.02 -4.19 14.42
N GLY A 264 10.55 -5.43 14.59
CA GLY A 264 9.13 -5.79 14.40
C GLY A 264 8.21 -5.04 15.36
N ARG A 265 8.55 -4.97 16.65
CA ARG A 265 7.78 -4.23 17.66
C ARG A 265 7.86 -2.72 17.47
N GLN A 266 9.04 -2.20 17.11
CA GLN A 266 9.19 -0.78 16.78
C GLN A 266 8.30 -0.39 15.59
N SER A 267 8.32 -1.21 14.54
CA SER A 267 7.50 -0.98 13.35
C SER A 267 6.00 -1.09 13.70
N ALA A 268 5.59 -2.09 14.48
CA ALA A 268 4.20 -2.22 14.95
C ALA A 268 3.76 -1.01 15.79
N LEU A 269 4.63 -0.48 16.66
CA LEU A 269 4.37 0.72 17.45
C LEU A 269 4.18 1.95 16.56
N ALA A 270 5.10 2.20 15.61
CA ALA A 270 4.99 3.32 14.69
C ALA A 270 3.74 3.24 13.81
N ILE A 271 3.41 2.05 13.28
CA ILE A 271 2.18 1.81 12.51
C ILE A 271 0.95 2.09 13.36
N ALA A 272 0.89 1.57 14.59
CA ALA A 272 -0.22 1.80 15.51
C ALA A 272 -0.44 3.28 15.78
N ILE A 273 0.63 4.02 16.12
CA ILE A 273 0.58 5.47 16.37
C ILE A 273 0.10 6.21 15.13
N TYR A 274 0.66 5.90 13.96
CA TYR A 274 0.28 6.57 12.71
C TYR A 274 -1.20 6.35 12.37
N LEU A 275 -1.65 5.10 12.35
CA LEU A 275 -3.03 4.75 12.05
C LEU A 275 -4.00 5.35 13.08
N ALA A 276 -3.64 5.35 14.35
CA ALA A 276 -4.41 5.98 15.42
C ALA A 276 -4.59 7.49 15.20
N GLY A 277 -3.53 8.19 14.78
CA GLY A 277 -3.61 9.61 14.45
C GLY A 277 -4.60 9.88 13.33
N ARG A 278 -4.61 9.03 12.30
CA ARG A 278 -5.58 9.14 11.19
C ARG A 278 -7.01 8.84 11.61
N MET A 279 -7.22 7.85 12.49
CA MET A 279 -8.54 7.58 13.07
C MET A 279 -9.03 8.73 13.95
N ALA A 280 -8.13 9.40 14.68
CA ALA A 280 -8.48 10.54 15.52
C ALA A 280 -8.82 11.79 14.70
N CYS A 281 -8.19 12.00 13.55
CA CYS A 281 -8.38 13.20 12.73
C CYS A 281 -9.59 13.14 11.79
N VAL A 282 -9.98 11.96 11.32
CA VAL A 282 -10.96 11.84 10.24
C VAL A 282 -12.34 11.47 10.79
N PRO A 283 -13.35 12.36 10.71
CA PRO A 283 -14.70 12.08 11.16
C PRO A 283 -15.31 10.91 10.37
N THR A 284 -16.08 10.06 11.05
CA THR A 284 -16.71 8.89 10.43
C THR A 284 -17.97 9.21 9.63
N THR A 285 -18.51 10.43 9.73
CA THR A 285 -19.88 10.76 9.31
C THR A 285 -20.02 11.37 7.92
N ASP A 286 -18.92 11.62 7.20
CA ASP A 286 -18.95 12.27 5.88
C ASP A 286 -18.64 11.28 4.74
N ASP A 287 -19.29 11.47 3.60
CA ASP A 287 -19.21 10.65 2.38
C ASP A 287 -17.96 10.95 1.53
N ALA A 288 -17.14 11.91 1.94
CA ALA A 288 -15.88 12.28 1.30
C ALA A 288 -14.89 11.11 1.16
N LEU A 289 -14.01 11.21 0.16
CA LEU A 289 -12.93 10.24 -0.05
C LEU A 289 -11.97 10.23 1.14
N ARG A 290 -11.77 9.05 1.73
CA ARG A 290 -10.73 8.77 2.73
C ARG A 290 -9.75 7.79 2.13
N LEU A 291 -8.48 8.17 2.03
CA LEU A 291 -7.49 7.42 1.29
C LEU A 291 -6.34 7.00 2.20
N LEU A 292 -5.97 5.72 2.18
CA LEU A 292 -4.73 5.23 2.77
C LEU A 292 -3.84 4.67 1.67
N VAL A 293 -2.64 5.23 1.53
CA VAL A 293 -1.64 4.72 0.58
C VAL A 293 -0.40 4.28 1.34
N PHE A 294 -0.05 3.01 1.19
CA PHE A 294 1.13 2.40 1.79
C PHE A 294 2.14 2.04 0.73
N ASP A 295 3.37 2.55 0.85
CA ASP A 295 4.50 2.19 -0.03
C ASP A 295 5.52 1.38 0.74
N ASP A 296 5.61 0.10 0.40
CA ASP A 296 6.69 -0.79 0.86
C ASP A 296 6.81 -0.87 2.39
N LEU A 297 5.67 -0.78 3.08
CA LEU A 297 5.60 -0.66 4.53
C LEU A 297 6.13 -1.88 5.30
N LEU A 298 6.02 -3.07 4.72
CA LEU A 298 6.17 -4.34 5.43
C LEU A 298 7.53 -5.03 5.24
N ILE A 299 8.49 -4.34 4.64
CA ILE A 299 9.83 -4.90 4.40
C ILE A 299 10.55 -5.15 5.73
N SER A 300 10.47 -4.22 6.67
CA SER A 300 11.07 -4.29 8.01
C SER A 300 10.27 -5.15 9.01
N LEU A 301 9.08 -5.61 8.61
CA LEU A 301 8.17 -6.33 9.49
C LEU A 301 8.30 -7.85 9.26
N ASP A 302 8.56 -8.60 10.33
CA ASP A 302 8.60 -10.07 10.27
C ASP A 302 7.27 -10.63 9.77
N HIS A 303 7.31 -11.73 9.01
CA HIS A 303 6.16 -12.40 8.41
C HIS A 303 5.03 -12.64 9.42
N SER A 304 5.38 -12.96 10.67
CA SER A 304 4.45 -13.19 11.78
C SER A 304 3.56 -11.97 12.07
N HIS A 305 4.06 -10.75 11.88
CA HIS A 305 3.35 -9.50 12.19
C HIS A 305 2.64 -8.90 10.97
N ARG A 306 2.96 -9.36 9.74
CA ARG A 306 2.39 -8.75 8.54
C ARG A 306 0.90 -9.04 8.41
N ARG A 307 0.46 -10.26 8.74
CA ARG A 307 -0.96 -10.65 8.72
C ARG A 307 -1.83 -9.77 9.65
N PRO A 308 -1.45 -9.54 10.91
CA PRO A 308 -2.13 -8.55 11.78
C PRO A 308 -2.32 -7.17 11.13
N VAL A 309 -1.33 -6.67 10.38
CA VAL A 309 -1.45 -5.39 9.67
C VAL A 309 -2.56 -5.43 8.62
N LEU A 310 -2.64 -6.48 7.79
CA LEU A 310 -3.76 -6.63 6.84
C LEU A 310 -5.10 -6.73 7.53
N GLU A 311 -5.17 -7.46 8.65
CA GLU A 311 -6.41 -7.62 9.40
C GLU A 311 -6.88 -6.28 9.98
N VAL A 312 -5.98 -5.49 10.57
CA VAL A 312 -6.28 -4.14 11.06
C VAL A 312 -6.75 -3.24 9.92
N ILE A 313 -6.00 -3.17 8.82
CA ILE A 313 -6.35 -2.35 7.66
C ILE A 313 -7.72 -2.75 7.08
N ALA A 314 -7.98 -4.05 6.95
CA ALA A 314 -9.24 -4.54 6.36
C ALA A 314 -10.46 -4.37 7.28
N THR A 315 -10.27 -4.16 8.59
CA THR A 315 -11.37 -4.10 9.57
C THR A 315 -11.62 -2.70 10.11
N GLU A 316 -10.57 -2.01 10.58
CA GLU A 316 -10.68 -0.67 11.17
C GLU A 316 -10.80 0.42 10.10
N PHE A 317 -10.25 0.16 8.91
CA PHE A 317 -10.25 1.11 7.79
C PHE A 317 -11.18 0.69 6.64
N LYS A 318 -12.26 -0.02 6.97
CA LYS A 318 -13.26 -0.48 5.98
C LYS A 318 -13.91 0.64 5.17
N ASP A 319 -14.03 1.83 5.77
CA ASP A 319 -14.64 3.02 5.15
C ASP A 319 -13.60 3.89 4.41
N TRP A 320 -12.36 3.41 4.31
CA TRP A 320 -11.28 4.04 3.58
C TRP A 320 -11.00 3.25 2.31
N GLN A 321 -10.68 3.97 1.23
CA GLN A 321 -10.05 3.33 0.09
C GLN A 321 -8.57 3.14 0.38
N ILE A 322 -8.09 1.92 0.19
CA ILE A 322 -6.74 1.51 0.55
C ILE A 322 -5.96 1.16 -0.72
N ILE A 323 -4.74 1.68 -0.81
CA ILE A 323 -3.76 1.35 -1.84
C ILE A 323 -2.51 0.80 -1.14
N LEU A 324 -2.20 -0.48 -1.39
CA LEU A 324 -1.02 -1.16 -0.90
C LEU A 324 -0.04 -1.36 -2.06
N LEU A 325 1.16 -0.82 -1.97
CA LEU A 325 2.25 -1.06 -2.92
C LEU A 325 3.32 -1.89 -2.22
N THR A 326 3.79 -2.97 -2.87
CA THR A 326 4.82 -3.84 -2.33
C THR A 326 5.76 -4.37 -3.40
N HIS A 327 7.04 -4.54 -3.07
CA HIS A 327 7.98 -5.32 -3.88
C HIS A 327 8.12 -6.78 -3.43
N ASP A 328 7.52 -7.18 -2.32
CA ASP A 328 7.62 -8.54 -1.80
C ASP A 328 6.57 -9.43 -2.49
N ARG A 329 7.03 -10.34 -3.36
CA ARG A 329 6.15 -11.23 -4.11
C ARG A 329 5.38 -12.19 -3.22
N PHE A 330 6.01 -12.74 -2.20
CA PHE A 330 5.36 -13.70 -1.30
C PHE A 330 4.23 -13.01 -0.52
N TRP A 331 4.51 -11.81 -0.01
CA TRP A 331 3.53 -11.00 0.67
C TRP A 331 2.36 -10.62 -0.23
N PHE A 332 2.63 -10.18 -1.47
CA PHE A 332 1.58 -9.88 -2.44
C PHE A 332 0.66 -11.08 -2.68
N GLU A 333 1.23 -12.26 -2.89
CA GLU A 333 0.46 -13.49 -3.13
C GLU A 333 -0.41 -13.85 -1.93
N MET A 334 0.14 -13.78 -0.71
CA MET A 334 -0.60 -14.06 0.51
C MET A 334 -1.71 -13.02 0.76
N ALA A 335 -1.41 -11.74 0.59
CA ALA A 335 -2.38 -10.65 0.74
C ALA A 335 -3.51 -10.81 -0.29
N ARG A 336 -3.17 -11.09 -1.54
CA ARG A 336 -4.14 -11.37 -2.61
C ARG A 336 -5.07 -12.50 -2.22
N GLU A 337 -4.55 -13.61 -1.71
CA GLU A 337 -5.35 -14.76 -1.29
C GLU A 337 -6.30 -14.42 -0.13
N GLN A 338 -5.82 -13.69 0.88
CA GLN A 338 -6.65 -13.26 2.02
C GLN A 338 -7.72 -12.21 1.66
N LEU A 339 -7.51 -11.48 0.57
CA LEU A 339 -8.39 -10.41 0.10
C LEU A 339 -9.32 -10.88 -1.03
N LEU A 340 -9.27 -12.16 -1.45
CA LEU A 340 -10.18 -12.73 -2.44
C LEU A 340 -11.65 -12.52 -2.02
N GLY A 341 -12.48 -12.06 -2.96
CA GLY A 341 -13.90 -11.80 -2.75
C GLY A 341 -14.22 -10.49 -2.00
N LYS A 342 -13.22 -9.68 -1.65
CA LYS A 342 -13.37 -8.31 -1.15
C LYS A 342 -13.22 -7.30 -2.32
N PRO A 343 -13.62 -6.01 -2.16
CA PRO A 343 -13.49 -5.01 -3.22
C PRO A 343 -12.03 -4.56 -3.40
N TRP A 344 -11.17 -5.47 -3.87
CA TRP A 344 -9.74 -5.26 -4.11
C TRP A 344 -9.39 -5.63 -5.55
N LYS A 345 -8.60 -4.76 -6.20
CA LYS A 345 -7.97 -5.04 -7.48
C LYS A 345 -6.49 -5.23 -7.31
N CYS A 346 -5.97 -6.27 -7.95
CA CYS A 346 -4.55 -6.56 -7.96
C CYS A 346 -3.91 -5.98 -9.21
N VAL A 347 -2.77 -5.32 -9.05
CA VAL A 347 -2.00 -4.70 -10.12
C VAL A 347 -0.57 -5.20 -10.02
N GLU A 348 0.07 -5.47 -11.14
CA GLU A 348 1.47 -5.86 -11.22
C GLU A 348 2.20 -4.87 -12.14
N ILE A 349 3.33 -4.35 -11.70
CA ILE A 349 4.07 -3.29 -12.38
C ILE A 349 5.46 -3.83 -12.74
N TYR A 350 5.70 -3.95 -14.03
CA TYR A 350 6.93 -4.47 -14.61
C TYR A 350 7.71 -3.40 -15.32
N GLU A 351 9.02 -3.60 -15.47
CA GLU A 351 9.82 -2.82 -16.42
C GLU A 351 9.76 -3.50 -17.78
N SER A 352 9.41 -2.76 -18.82
CA SER A 352 9.51 -3.19 -20.21
C SER A 352 10.52 -2.32 -20.95
N VAL A 353 11.39 -2.94 -21.75
CA VAL A 353 12.28 -2.22 -22.67
C VAL A 353 11.51 -2.01 -23.97
N ASP A 354 11.27 -0.76 -24.33
CA ASP A 354 10.68 -0.43 -25.64
C ASP A 354 11.76 -0.41 -26.74
N GLY A 355 11.34 -0.32 -28.01
CA GLY A 355 12.24 -0.40 -29.17
C GLY A 355 13.33 0.68 -29.28
N ASP A 356 13.27 1.71 -28.42
CA ASP A 356 14.30 2.74 -28.26
C ASP A 356 15.32 2.42 -27.15
N GLY A 357 15.18 1.27 -26.48
CA GLY A 357 16.07 0.82 -25.40
C GLY A 357 15.76 1.43 -24.04
N LEU A 358 14.71 2.26 -23.90
CA LEU A 358 14.32 2.85 -22.62
C LEU A 358 13.48 1.88 -21.79
N LEU A 359 13.81 1.77 -20.51
CA LEU A 359 13.02 1.04 -19.52
C LEU A 359 11.79 1.88 -19.14
N ARG A 360 10.59 1.29 -19.27
CA ARG A 360 9.33 1.95 -19.00
C ARG A 360 8.44 1.09 -18.09
N PRO A 361 7.78 1.67 -17.09
CA PRO A 361 6.80 0.96 -16.29
C PRO A 361 5.60 0.50 -17.13
N SER A 362 5.29 -0.78 -17.01
CA SER A 362 4.15 -1.45 -17.61
C SER A 362 3.20 -1.88 -16.51
N VAL A 363 2.03 -1.23 -16.43
CA VAL A 363 1.03 -1.52 -15.40
C VAL A 363 0.03 -2.56 -15.89
N TRP A 364 -0.01 -3.72 -15.22
CA TRP A 364 -0.80 -4.87 -15.60
C TRP A 364 -1.89 -5.13 -14.55
N ASN A 365 -3.16 -5.10 -14.96
CA ASN A 365 -4.24 -5.56 -14.09
C ASN A 365 -4.14 -7.08 -13.93
N SER A 366 -3.77 -7.52 -12.72
CA SER A 366 -3.69 -8.93 -12.35
C SER A 366 -5.12 -9.46 -12.23
N SER A 367 -5.52 -10.35 -13.14
CA SER A 367 -6.83 -11.00 -13.03
C SER A 367 -6.93 -11.84 -11.76
N GLU A 368 -8.14 -11.93 -11.17
CA GLU A 368 -8.43 -12.80 -10.02
C GLU A 368 -7.96 -14.26 -10.21
N ASN A 369 -7.85 -14.69 -11.46
CA ASN A 369 -7.33 -16.00 -11.83
C ASN A 369 -5.85 -15.88 -12.23
N LEU A 370 -4.95 -16.36 -11.37
CA LEU A 370 -3.50 -16.41 -11.63
C LEU A 370 -3.17 -17.09 -12.97
N VAL A 371 -3.92 -18.11 -13.37
CA VAL A 371 -3.73 -18.79 -14.66
C VAL A 371 -3.96 -17.85 -15.85
N ASP A 372 -5.02 -17.04 -15.78
CA ASP A 372 -5.36 -16.10 -16.85
C ASP A 372 -4.31 -14.98 -16.93
N GLU A 373 -3.78 -14.56 -15.78
CA GLU A 373 -2.71 -13.57 -15.75
C GLU A 373 -1.43 -14.14 -16.36
N THR A 374 -0.98 -15.32 -15.92
CA THR A 374 0.21 -15.96 -16.49
C THR A 374 0.09 -16.19 -18.00
N LEU A 375 -1.12 -16.48 -18.50
CA LEU A 375 -1.40 -16.57 -19.95
C LEU A 375 -1.31 -15.22 -20.68
N LYS A 376 -1.75 -14.12 -20.05
CA LYS A 376 -1.55 -12.78 -20.60
C LYS A 376 -0.06 -12.42 -20.65
N GLN A 377 0.70 -12.72 -19.59
CA GLN A 377 2.15 -12.50 -19.55
C GLN A 377 2.85 -13.25 -20.68
N ALA A 378 2.52 -14.54 -20.86
CA ALA A 378 3.04 -15.34 -21.96
C ALA A 378 2.76 -14.70 -23.33
N LYS A 379 1.56 -14.15 -23.53
CA LYS A 379 1.20 -13.46 -24.77
C LYS A 379 1.97 -12.14 -24.94
N ARG A 380 2.12 -11.34 -23.87
CA ARG A 380 2.85 -10.06 -23.91
C ARG A 380 4.31 -10.24 -24.34
N PHE A 381 5.06 -11.16 -23.71
CA PHE A 381 6.44 -11.45 -24.11
C PHE A 381 6.55 -11.92 -25.57
N LEU A 382 5.49 -12.51 -26.11
CA LEU A 382 5.44 -12.94 -27.51
C LEU A 382 5.13 -11.79 -28.48
N ASP A 383 4.40 -10.78 -28.00
CA ASP A 383 3.97 -9.59 -28.75
C ASP A 383 4.96 -8.42 -28.64
N GLU A 384 5.93 -8.49 -27.72
CA GLU A 384 7.05 -7.54 -27.59
C GLU A 384 7.89 -7.43 -28.88
N ASN A 385 8.63 -6.32 -28.99
CA ASN A 385 9.53 -6.05 -30.12
C ASN A 385 10.95 -5.68 -29.61
N PRO A 386 11.95 -6.57 -29.73
CA PRO A 386 11.87 -7.90 -30.34
C PRO A 386 11.12 -8.90 -29.44
N PRO A 387 10.45 -9.91 -30.03
CA PRO A 387 9.71 -10.90 -29.25
C PRO A 387 10.63 -11.78 -28.43
N GLN A 388 10.19 -12.15 -27.23
CA GLN A 388 10.90 -12.99 -26.27
C GLN A 388 10.24 -14.39 -26.13
N PRO A 389 10.38 -15.28 -27.14
CA PRO A 389 9.68 -16.57 -27.16
C PRO A 389 10.09 -17.51 -26.01
N ALA A 390 11.33 -17.42 -25.52
CA ALA A 390 11.78 -18.21 -24.38
C ALA A 390 11.08 -17.82 -23.06
N ALA A 391 10.96 -16.51 -22.79
CA ALA A 391 10.20 -16.01 -21.65
C ALA A 391 8.72 -16.40 -21.78
N ALA A 392 8.13 -16.17 -22.96
CA ALA A 392 6.75 -16.55 -23.25
C ALA A 392 6.48 -18.05 -23.03
N ALA A 393 7.41 -18.93 -23.41
CA ALA A 393 7.32 -20.37 -23.17
C ALA A 393 7.31 -20.72 -21.67
N ASN A 394 8.17 -20.08 -20.87
CA ASN A 394 8.20 -20.28 -19.42
C ASN A 394 6.87 -19.88 -18.76
N TYR A 395 6.31 -18.73 -19.14
CA TYR A 395 4.99 -18.32 -18.63
C TYR A 395 3.87 -19.25 -19.11
N ALA A 396 3.90 -19.71 -20.37
CA ALA A 396 2.93 -20.69 -20.86
C ALA A 396 2.98 -22.01 -20.07
N ARG A 397 4.19 -22.46 -19.70
CA ARG A 397 4.38 -23.61 -18.80
C ARG A 397 3.78 -23.36 -17.43
N THR A 398 4.14 -22.25 -16.78
CA THR A 398 3.64 -21.91 -15.44
C THR A 398 2.12 -21.86 -15.43
N ALA A 399 1.50 -21.27 -16.46
CA ALA A 399 0.04 -21.25 -16.61
C ALA A 399 -0.55 -22.67 -16.73
N CYS A 400 0.08 -23.54 -17.52
CA CYS A 400 -0.33 -24.93 -17.68
C CYS A 400 -0.27 -25.69 -16.34
N GLU A 401 0.85 -25.58 -15.61
CA GLU A 401 1.02 -26.24 -14.32
C GLU A 401 0.01 -25.75 -13.29
N LEU A 402 -0.22 -24.44 -13.21
CA LEU A 402 -1.22 -23.85 -12.32
C LEU A 402 -2.64 -24.33 -12.66
N ALA A 403 -3.00 -24.37 -13.95
CA ALA A 403 -4.30 -24.85 -14.41
C ALA A 403 -4.53 -26.32 -14.03
N LEU A 404 -3.54 -27.18 -14.27
CA LEU A 404 -3.61 -28.60 -13.94
C LEU A 404 -3.64 -28.84 -12.44
N ARG A 405 -2.84 -28.11 -11.65
CA ARG A 405 -2.87 -28.18 -10.18
C ARG A 405 -4.23 -27.76 -9.64
N ARG A 406 -4.82 -26.68 -10.17
CA ARG A 406 -6.18 -26.23 -9.83
C ARG A 406 -7.22 -27.29 -10.16
N TYR A 407 -7.16 -27.88 -11.35
CA TYR A 407 -8.06 -28.96 -11.76
C TYR A 407 -7.93 -30.18 -10.83
N CYS A 408 -6.70 -30.64 -10.56
CA CYS A 408 -6.45 -31.77 -9.68
C CYS A 408 -6.98 -31.53 -8.26
N ARG A 409 -6.77 -30.32 -7.71
CA ARG A 409 -7.28 -29.91 -6.39
C ARG A 409 -8.81 -29.93 -6.36
N ASN A 410 -9.47 -29.32 -7.34
CA ASN A 410 -10.93 -29.25 -7.40
C ASN A 410 -11.61 -30.62 -7.54
N HIS A 411 -10.89 -31.61 -8.08
CA HIS A 411 -11.38 -32.97 -8.29
C HIS A 411 -10.78 -33.98 -7.30
N ASN A 412 -10.10 -33.53 -6.24
CA ASN A 412 -9.48 -34.39 -5.21
C ASN A 412 -8.59 -35.51 -5.81
N ILE A 413 -7.85 -35.21 -6.89
CA ILE A 413 -6.99 -36.18 -7.56
C ILE A 413 -5.77 -36.45 -6.67
N LEU A 414 -5.62 -37.70 -6.23
CA LEU A 414 -4.57 -38.10 -5.30
C LEU A 414 -3.21 -38.22 -5.98
N PHE A 415 -2.16 -37.73 -5.32
CA PHE A 415 -0.75 -37.91 -5.69
C PHE A 415 -0.03 -38.74 -4.62
N ALA A 416 1.06 -39.42 -5.01
CA ALA A 416 1.91 -40.06 -4.01
C ALA A 416 2.51 -38.95 -3.12
N TYR A 417 2.69 -39.26 -1.84
CA TYR A 417 3.32 -38.33 -0.92
C TYR A 417 4.73 -37.97 -1.41
N ALA A 418 5.04 -36.68 -1.40
CA ALA A 418 6.34 -36.13 -1.73
C ALA A 418 6.64 -35.02 -0.73
N ASP A 419 7.87 -34.98 -0.20
CA ASP A 419 8.28 -33.99 0.81
C ASP A 419 8.19 -32.55 0.29
N ASP A 420 8.26 -32.36 -1.03
CA ASP A 420 8.02 -31.08 -1.68
C ASP A 420 6.92 -31.21 -2.76
N PRO A 421 5.69 -30.75 -2.48
CA PRO A 421 4.59 -30.76 -3.43
C PRO A 421 4.85 -29.94 -4.71
N GLN A 422 5.81 -29.01 -4.69
CA GLN A 422 6.21 -28.25 -5.87
C GLN A 422 7.02 -29.11 -6.86
N LYS A 423 7.65 -30.20 -6.41
CA LYS A 423 8.40 -31.14 -7.27
C LYS A 423 7.54 -32.11 -8.08
N ILE A 424 6.22 -32.09 -7.92
CA ILE A 424 5.33 -32.86 -8.80
C ILE A 424 5.57 -32.41 -10.25
N LYS A 425 6.04 -33.33 -11.10
CA LYS A 425 6.38 -33.04 -12.48
C LYS A 425 5.11 -32.77 -13.29
N LEU A 426 5.22 -31.89 -14.31
CA LEU A 426 4.13 -31.64 -15.26
C LEU A 426 3.59 -32.94 -15.88
N ASP A 427 4.47 -33.90 -16.14
CA ASP A 427 4.14 -35.24 -16.64
C ASP A 427 3.14 -36.00 -15.76
N ASP A 428 3.35 -35.94 -14.44
CA ASP A 428 2.51 -36.62 -13.47
C ASP A 428 1.15 -35.92 -13.36
N LEU A 429 1.14 -34.58 -13.38
CA LEU A 429 -0.08 -33.78 -13.43
C LEU A 429 -0.92 -34.13 -14.67
N LEU A 430 -0.30 -34.14 -15.86
CA LEU A 430 -0.97 -34.47 -17.12
C LEU A 430 -1.53 -35.90 -17.10
N LYS A 431 -0.73 -36.88 -16.66
CA LYS A 431 -1.15 -38.30 -16.65
C LYS A 431 -2.37 -38.51 -15.76
N LYS A 432 -2.34 -37.96 -14.54
CA LYS A 432 -3.47 -38.10 -13.59
C LYS A 432 -4.69 -37.28 -14.01
N ALA A 433 -4.48 -36.06 -14.50
CA ALA A 433 -5.57 -35.23 -15.01
C ALA A 433 -6.26 -35.87 -16.23
N ALA A 434 -5.50 -36.43 -17.17
CA ALA A 434 -6.03 -37.13 -18.35
C ALA A 434 -6.83 -38.38 -17.97
N ALA A 435 -6.35 -39.17 -17.00
CA ALA A 435 -7.06 -40.34 -16.50
C ALA A 435 -8.42 -39.96 -15.89
N HIS A 436 -8.46 -38.90 -15.07
CA HIS A 436 -9.71 -38.40 -14.49
C HIS A 436 -10.63 -37.76 -15.53
N ALA A 437 -10.07 -37.05 -16.52
CA ALA A 437 -10.84 -36.39 -17.58
C ALA A 437 -11.37 -37.33 -18.66
N ALA A 438 -10.95 -38.59 -18.69
CA ALA A 438 -11.33 -39.56 -19.73
C ALA A 438 -12.84 -39.68 -20.01
N PRO A 439 -13.75 -39.56 -19.02
CA PRO A 439 -15.20 -39.59 -19.26
C PRO A 439 -15.78 -38.33 -19.93
N ASP A 440 -15.05 -37.20 -19.93
CA ASP A 440 -15.49 -35.93 -20.50
C ASP A 440 -14.74 -35.66 -21.81
N ALA A 441 -15.44 -35.77 -22.95
CA ALA A 441 -14.83 -35.62 -24.27
C ALA A 441 -14.15 -34.26 -24.47
N GLY A 442 -14.69 -33.18 -23.89
CA GLY A 442 -14.12 -31.84 -23.99
C GLY A 442 -12.83 -31.70 -23.19
N ARG A 443 -12.82 -32.19 -21.94
CA ARG A 443 -11.62 -32.17 -21.09
C ARG A 443 -10.54 -33.13 -21.60
N LYS A 444 -10.93 -34.31 -22.08
CA LYS A 444 -10.01 -35.27 -22.70
C LYS A 444 -9.31 -34.68 -23.93
N ALA A 445 -10.06 -33.99 -24.80
CA ALA A 445 -9.49 -33.31 -25.96
C ALA A 445 -8.55 -32.17 -25.54
N ALA A 446 -8.96 -31.33 -24.57
CA ALA A 446 -8.17 -30.20 -24.09
C ALA A 446 -6.85 -30.62 -23.43
N ILE A 447 -6.87 -31.65 -22.57
CA ILE A 447 -5.65 -32.18 -21.94
C ILE A 447 -4.79 -32.94 -22.98
N GLY A 448 -5.41 -33.69 -23.89
CA GLY A 448 -4.72 -34.39 -24.97
C GLY A 448 -3.97 -33.46 -25.92
N GLY A 449 -4.53 -32.29 -26.22
CA GLY A 449 -3.92 -31.27 -27.07
C GLY A 449 -2.60 -30.70 -26.53
N LEU A 450 -2.38 -30.76 -25.21
CA LEU A 450 -1.12 -30.29 -24.60
C LEU A 450 0.08 -31.20 -24.91
N ASN A 451 -0.15 -32.47 -25.26
CA ASN A 451 0.93 -33.44 -25.51
C ASN A 451 1.84 -33.02 -26.67
N GLN A 452 1.30 -32.33 -27.68
CA GLN A 452 2.05 -31.87 -28.85
C GLN A 452 3.06 -30.76 -28.49
N HIS A 453 2.76 -29.97 -27.46
CA HIS A 453 3.60 -28.84 -27.03
C HIS A 453 4.47 -29.16 -25.82
N LYS A 454 4.24 -30.32 -25.19
CA LYS A 454 4.86 -30.74 -23.93
C LYS A 454 6.39 -30.79 -23.99
N LYS A 455 6.95 -31.47 -25.00
CA LYS A 455 8.39 -31.74 -25.09
C LYS A 455 9.21 -30.50 -25.45
N LEU A 456 8.66 -29.64 -26.31
CA LEU A 456 9.41 -28.54 -26.91
C LEU A 456 9.14 -27.19 -26.28
N ILE A 457 8.04 -26.99 -25.55
CA ILE A 457 7.66 -25.66 -25.01
C ILE A 457 7.32 -25.73 -23.52
N LEU A 458 6.55 -26.72 -23.09
CA LEU A 458 6.04 -26.78 -21.71
C LEU A 458 6.98 -27.54 -20.73
N ASN A 459 8.08 -28.12 -21.19
CA ASN A 459 9.05 -28.83 -20.35
C ASN A 459 10.50 -28.43 -20.65
N PRO A 460 11.03 -27.38 -19.99
CA PRO A 460 12.30 -26.78 -20.34
C PRO A 460 13.55 -27.64 -20.12
N LEU A 461 13.49 -28.69 -19.29
CA LEU A 461 14.59 -29.66 -19.19
C LEU A 461 14.76 -30.51 -20.46
N SER A 462 13.83 -30.40 -21.41
CA SER A 462 13.89 -31.04 -22.73
C SER A 462 14.40 -30.10 -23.83
N HIS A 463 14.64 -28.81 -23.53
CA HIS A 463 15.22 -27.90 -24.52
C HIS A 463 16.71 -28.20 -24.69
N ASN A 464 17.11 -28.41 -25.94
CA ASN A 464 18.50 -28.26 -26.30
C ASN A 464 18.80 -26.75 -26.35
N PRO A 465 19.75 -26.21 -25.58
CA PRO A 465 20.09 -24.78 -25.60
C PRO A 465 20.57 -24.28 -26.97
N THR A 466 20.83 -25.19 -27.92
CA THR A 466 21.20 -24.88 -29.31
C THR A 466 20.02 -24.77 -30.28
N GLN A 467 18.78 -25.06 -29.86
CA GLN A 467 17.59 -24.96 -30.71
C GLN A 467 16.78 -23.68 -30.41
N PRO A 468 16.51 -22.83 -31.42
CA PRO A 468 15.74 -21.61 -31.22
C PRO A 468 14.27 -21.94 -30.94
N ILE A 469 13.70 -21.28 -29.93
CA ILE A 469 12.27 -21.39 -29.62
C ILE A 469 11.49 -20.51 -30.62
N VAL A 470 10.63 -21.14 -31.42
CA VAL A 470 9.89 -20.47 -32.50
C VAL A 470 8.63 -19.81 -31.95
N LYS A 471 8.41 -18.54 -32.33
CA LYS A 471 7.23 -17.73 -31.91
C LYS A 471 5.90 -18.46 -32.17
N ALA A 472 5.76 -19.09 -33.33
CA ALA A 472 4.56 -19.81 -33.72
C ALA A 472 4.25 -21.01 -32.79
N ASP A 473 5.26 -21.76 -32.37
CA ASP A 473 5.08 -22.91 -31.49
C ASP A 473 4.66 -22.49 -30.07
N VAL A 474 5.21 -21.37 -29.58
CA VAL A 474 4.80 -20.77 -28.31
C VAL A 474 3.37 -20.26 -28.39
N GLN A 475 2.98 -19.61 -29.49
CA GLN A 475 1.59 -19.17 -29.70
C GLN A 475 0.60 -20.35 -29.73
N ALA A 476 0.97 -21.46 -30.37
CA ALA A 476 0.18 -22.68 -30.37
C ALA A 476 0.03 -23.28 -28.96
N ALA A 477 1.14 -23.33 -28.20
CA ALA A 477 1.12 -23.78 -26.81
C ALA A 477 0.23 -22.91 -25.91
N ILE A 478 0.32 -21.58 -26.02
CA ILE A 478 -0.55 -20.63 -25.29
C ILE A 478 -2.03 -20.90 -25.61
N THR A 479 -2.33 -21.18 -26.88
CA THR A 479 -3.70 -21.48 -27.34
C THR A 479 -4.20 -22.80 -26.74
N ALA A 480 -3.37 -23.84 -26.70
CA ALA A 480 -3.71 -25.12 -26.07
C ALA A 480 -3.95 -24.97 -24.56
N VAL A 481 -3.15 -24.16 -23.86
CA VAL A 481 -3.35 -23.89 -22.43
C VAL A 481 -4.66 -23.11 -22.18
N LYS A 482 -5.02 -22.15 -23.05
CA LYS A 482 -6.34 -21.47 -22.98
C LYS A 482 -7.50 -22.45 -23.14
N ALA A 483 -7.38 -23.41 -24.06
CA ALA A 483 -8.39 -24.45 -24.24
C ALA A 483 -8.52 -25.34 -22.99
N LEU A 484 -7.41 -25.70 -22.35
CA LEU A 484 -7.40 -26.39 -21.05
C LEU A 484 -8.17 -25.60 -19.99
N VAL A 485 -7.85 -24.31 -19.81
CA VAL A 485 -8.50 -23.47 -18.80
C VAL A 485 -10.01 -23.42 -19.02
N THR A 486 -10.43 -23.25 -20.27
CA THR A 486 -11.84 -23.20 -20.63
C THR A 486 -12.55 -24.51 -20.29
N ALA A 487 -11.98 -25.65 -20.67
CA ALA A 487 -12.57 -26.97 -20.43
C ALA A 487 -12.57 -27.40 -18.94
N CYS A 488 -11.59 -26.92 -18.18
CA CYS A 488 -11.44 -27.22 -16.75
C CYS A 488 -12.12 -26.20 -15.82
N SER A 489 -12.63 -25.08 -16.36
CA SER A 489 -13.41 -24.11 -15.59
C SER A 489 -14.78 -24.70 -15.25
N THR A 490 -15.14 -24.71 -13.96
CA THR A 490 -16.45 -25.15 -13.51
C THR A 490 -17.48 -24.08 -13.87
N LYS A 491 -18.52 -24.42 -14.65
CA LYS A 491 -19.75 -23.60 -14.68
C LYS A 491 -20.23 -23.47 -13.23
N LYS A 492 -20.25 -22.26 -12.67
CA LYS A 492 -20.89 -21.98 -11.37
C LYS A 492 -22.33 -22.52 -11.43
N LYS A 493 -22.62 -23.66 -10.80
CA LYS A 493 -23.97 -23.93 -10.32
C LYS A 493 -24.17 -22.98 -9.15
N SER A 494 -25.18 -22.13 -9.22
CA SER A 494 -25.70 -21.40 -8.07
C SER A 494 -26.07 -22.41 -6.98
N VAL A 495 -25.21 -22.57 -5.99
CA VAL A 495 -25.57 -23.30 -4.77
C VAL A 495 -26.28 -22.29 -3.89
N THR A 496 -27.60 -22.28 -3.96
CA THR A 496 -28.45 -21.72 -2.91
C THR A 496 -28.08 -22.46 -1.63
N ALA A 497 -27.47 -21.75 -0.69
CA ALA A 497 -27.12 -22.30 0.61
C ALA A 497 -28.39 -22.71 1.35
N VAL A 498 -28.61 -24.01 1.52
CA VAL A 498 -29.46 -24.53 2.60
C VAL A 498 -28.51 -24.97 3.69
N PHE A 499 -28.31 -24.09 4.68
CA PHE A 499 -27.69 -24.46 5.94
C PHE A 499 -28.63 -25.41 6.68
N SER A 500 -28.37 -26.72 6.64
CA SER A 500 -28.91 -27.66 7.63
C SER A 500 -27.89 -27.81 8.76
N SER A 501 -28.26 -27.31 9.94
CA SER A 501 -27.52 -27.49 11.18
C SER A 501 -27.42 -28.97 11.56
N SER A 502 -26.21 -29.54 11.59
CA SER A 502 -25.95 -30.79 12.29
C SER A 502 -24.84 -30.58 13.32
N ARG A 503 -25.25 -30.50 14.59
CA ARG A 503 -24.38 -30.54 15.76
C ARG A 503 -23.65 -31.89 15.80
N PHE A 504 -22.32 -31.87 15.93
CA PHE A 504 -21.56 -33.05 16.36
C PHE A 504 -21.59 -33.17 17.89
N PRO A 505 -21.88 -34.35 18.47
CA PRO A 505 -21.84 -34.54 19.92
C PRO A 505 -20.41 -34.80 20.40
N LEU A 506 -20.00 -34.07 21.43
CA LEU A 506 -18.82 -34.35 22.24
C LEU A 506 -19.01 -35.73 22.92
N ARG A 507 -18.13 -36.68 22.63
CA ARG A 507 -17.97 -37.89 23.43
C ARG A 507 -16.98 -37.60 24.57
N GLN A 508 -17.48 -37.69 25.80
CA GLN A 508 -16.66 -37.85 27.00
C GLN A 508 -15.91 -39.18 26.94
N ARG A 509 -14.61 -39.14 27.22
CA ARG A 509 -13.92 -40.07 28.13
C ARG A 509 -12.75 -39.34 28.78
#